data_AF-A0AAW8GIU5-F1
#
_entry.id   AF-A0AAW8GIU5-F1
#
_cell.length_a   1.000
_cell.length_b   1.000
_cell.length_c   1.000
_cell.angle_alpha   90.00
_cell.angle_beta   90.00
_cell.angle_gamma   90.00
#
_symmetry.space_group_name_H-M   'P 1'
#
loop_
_entity.id
_entity.type
_entity.pdbx_description
1 polymer ?
#
loop_
_entity_poly.entity_id
_entity_poly.type
_entity_poly.pdbx_seq_one_letter_code
_entity_poly.pdbx_strand_id
1 'polypeptide(L)'
;MNRLWIGFGLLLIPQLASASNATHDAPLVLTHSTIGYASLILFCFAYALVMLEEYLQLRKSKPVLLAAGLIWAMIGYAYQQHGNVDIARAALEHNLLEYAELLLFLLVAMTYISAMEERRLFDALQAWMVGKGFNFKTLFWLTGILAFFISPIADNLTTALLMCAVVMKVGGSNTKFVNLACINIVLASNAGGAFSPFGDITTLMVWQAGHVTFMQFMDLFVPSVVNYLIPAFIMSWFLPKEQPDAVYEQVEMKRGARRIVALFIFTVATAVSFHALFHFPPVIGMMMGLGYLQFFGYFLRKTLARSLAKKAAMAMAKNDEAALKRLGSVVPFDVFRRISHAEWDTLLFFYGVVMCVGGLSLLGYLGLMSELMYTQWDPVWANIALGILSAIVDNIPVMFAVLSMEPEMSLGNWLLITLSAGVGGSLLSIGSAAGVALMGAAHGKYTFVGHLKWAPVIMLGYVASIAVHLLLNQGLFT
;
A
#
# COMPACT_ATOMS: atom_id res chain seq x y z
N MET A 1 20.10 -50.68 -23.41
CA MET A 1 20.09 -49.41 -22.65
C MET A 1 20.29 -48.29 -23.66
N ASN A 2 19.18 -47.87 -24.28
CA ASN A 2 19.15 -46.99 -25.43
C ASN A 2 17.84 -46.19 -25.38
N ARG A 3 17.95 -44.87 -25.59
CA ARG A 3 16.94 -43.93 -26.10
C ARG A 3 15.65 -43.74 -25.28
N LEU A 4 15.62 -42.64 -24.51
CA LEU A 4 14.40 -41.99 -24.02
C LEU A 4 14.62 -40.46 -24.02
N TRP A 5 14.61 -39.91 -25.23
CA TRP A 5 14.38 -38.50 -25.54
C TRP A 5 13.67 -38.47 -26.90
N ILE A 6 12.72 -37.56 -27.04
CA ILE A 6 11.76 -37.34 -28.16
C ILE A 6 10.35 -37.82 -27.80
N GLY A 7 9.55 -36.87 -27.35
CA GLY A 7 8.12 -37.05 -27.10
C GLY A 7 7.45 -35.77 -26.67
N PHE A 8 7.69 -34.63 -27.34
CA PHE A 8 6.86 -33.43 -27.23
C PHE A 8 7.08 -32.49 -28.42
N GLY A 9 6.52 -32.87 -29.57
CA GLY A 9 6.59 -32.04 -30.77
C GLY A 9 5.91 -32.72 -31.94
N LEU A 10 4.57 -32.66 -31.97
CA LEU A 10 3.72 -32.83 -33.17
C LEU A 10 2.24 -32.84 -32.77
N LEU A 11 1.72 -31.69 -32.33
CA LEU A 11 0.28 -31.37 -32.38
C LEU A 11 0.09 -29.89 -32.76
N LEU A 12 0.75 -29.48 -33.84
CA LEU A 12 0.50 -28.23 -34.55
C LEU A 12 0.08 -28.59 -35.98
N ILE A 13 -1.23 -28.65 -36.23
CA ILE A 13 -1.79 -28.53 -37.58
C ILE A 13 -2.79 -27.37 -37.51
N PRO A 14 -2.53 -26.22 -38.16
CA PRO A 14 -3.54 -25.21 -38.35
C PRO A 14 -4.46 -25.63 -39.52
N GLN A 15 -5.76 -25.70 -39.28
CA GLN A 15 -6.73 -25.70 -40.37
C GLN A 15 -6.83 -24.28 -40.92
N LEU A 16 -6.59 -24.13 -42.24
CA LEU A 16 -6.89 -22.91 -42.97
C LEU A 16 -8.40 -22.70 -43.00
N ALA A 17 -8.89 -21.79 -42.17
CA ALA A 17 -10.17 -21.14 -42.36
C ALA A 17 -9.92 -19.73 -42.88
N SER A 18 -10.27 -19.49 -44.15
CA SER A 18 -10.35 -18.14 -44.71
C SER A 18 -11.44 -17.37 -43.98
N ALA A 19 -11.06 -16.34 -43.22
CA ALA A 19 -11.99 -15.41 -42.61
C ALA A 19 -11.86 -14.03 -43.25
N SER A 20 -13.01 -13.55 -43.70
CA SER A 20 -13.29 -12.26 -44.32
C SER A 20 -12.84 -11.07 -43.47
N ASN A 21 -12.45 -9.97 -44.15
CA ASN A 21 -12.26 -8.61 -43.66
C ASN A 21 -12.94 -8.34 -42.30
N ALA A 22 -12.18 -8.53 -41.22
CA ALA A 22 -12.57 -8.08 -39.89
C ALA A 22 -11.90 -6.72 -39.65
N THR A 23 -12.72 -5.76 -39.27
CA THR A 23 -12.34 -4.43 -38.78
C THR A 23 -11.14 -4.50 -37.84
N HIS A 24 -10.05 -3.82 -38.21
CA HIS A 24 -8.74 -3.86 -37.56
C HIS A 24 -8.67 -3.21 -36.15
N ASP A 25 -9.78 -2.73 -35.60
CA ASP A 25 -9.75 -1.85 -34.42
C ASP A 25 -10.31 -2.48 -33.12
N ALA A 26 -10.84 -3.70 -33.14
CA ALA A 26 -11.40 -4.35 -31.95
C ALA A 26 -10.41 -5.36 -31.32
N PRO A 27 -10.20 -5.35 -29.99
CA PRO A 27 -9.41 -6.36 -29.29
C PRO A 27 -9.93 -7.77 -29.54
N LEU A 28 -9.02 -8.75 -29.61
CA LEU A 28 -9.39 -10.16 -29.72
C LEU A 28 -9.90 -10.64 -28.35
N VAL A 29 -11.19 -10.97 -28.27
CA VAL A 29 -11.76 -11.60 -27.06
C VAL A 29 -11.30 -13.06 -27.02
N LEU A 30 -10.40 -13.35 -26.09
CA LEU A 30 -9.71 -14.64 -25.97
C LEU A 30 -10.09 -15.39 -24.69
N THR A 31 -11.19 -15.00 -24.04
CA THR A 31 -11.69 -15.56 -22.76
C THR A 31 -11.92 -17.07 -22.79
N HIS A 32 -12.37 -17.63 -23.92
CA HIS A 32 -12.59 -19.06 -24.10
C HIS A 32 -11.46 -19.79 -24.84
N SER A 33 -10.33 -19.12 -25.06
CA SER A 33 -9.16 -19.70 -25.75
C SER A 33 -8.24 -20.43 -24.77
N THR A 34 -7.38 -21.31 -25.30
CA THR A 34 -6.33 -21.97 -24.50
C THR A 34 -5.39 -20.97 -23.82
N ILE A 35 -5.06 -19.88 -24.52
CA ILE A 35 -4.23 -18.78 -24.01
C ILE A 35 -4.95 -18.02 -22.89
N GLY A 36 -6.26 -17.79 -23.06
CA GLY A 36 -7.12 -17.22 -22.03
C GLY A 36 -7.10 -18.05 -20.76
N TYR A 37 -7.41 -19.34 -20.84
CA TYR A 37 -7.42 -20.21 -19.65
C TYR A 37 -6.02 -20.37 -19.03
N ALA A 38 -4.97 -20.52 -19.84
CA ALA A 38 -3.60 -20.60 -19.36
C ALA A 38 -3.18 -19.33 -18.60
N SER A 39 -3.53 -18.15 -19.11
CA SER A 39 -3.23 -16.86 -18.46
C SER A 39 -3.94 -16.72 -17.12
N LEU A 40 -5.21 -17.13 -17.05
CA LEU A 40 -5.98 -17.12 -15.80
C LEU A 40 -5.38 -18.07 -14.76
N ILE A 41 -5.02 -19.30 -15.17
CA ILE A 41 -4.38 -20.29 -14.30
C ILE A 41 -3.03 -19.77 -13.79
N LEU A 42 -2.20 -19.18 -14.66
CA LEU A 42 -0.93 -18.58 -14.25
C LEU A 42 -1.11 -17.45 -13.24
N PHE A 43 -2.09 -16.57 -13.46
CA PHE A 43 -2.40 -15.49 -12.53
C PHE A 43 -2.85 -16.04 -11.16
N CYS A 44 -3.83 -16.95 -11.14
CA CYS A 44 -4.32 -17.55 -9.89
C CYS A 44 -3.21 -18.33 -9.17
N PHE A 45 -2.37 -19.06 -9.89
CA PHE A 45 -1.25 -19.80 -9.32
C PHE A 45 -0.19 -18.87 -8.72
N ALA A 46 0.19 -17.81 -9.44
CA ALA A 46 1.12 -16.81 -8.93
C ALA A 46 0.58 -16.13 -7.67
N TYR A 47 -0.71 -15.80 -7.65
CA TYR A 47 -1.36 -15.19 -6.51
C TYR A 47 -1.46 -16.14 -5.31
N ALA A 48 -1.73 -17.42 -5.54
CA ALA A 48 -1.67 -18.43 -4.49
C ALA A 48 -0.27 -18.52 -3.85
N LEU A 49 0.80 -18.42 -4.65
CA LEU A 49 2.17 -18.39 -4.13
C LEU A 49 2.45 -17.12 -3.30
N VAL A 50 1.88 -15.97 -3.68
CA VAL A 50 1.97 -14.73 -2.88
C VAL A 50 1.30 -14.91 -1.52
N MET A 51 0.08 -15.47 -1.47
CA MET A 51 -0.59 -15.74 -0.20
C MET A 51 0.17 -16.73 0.70
N LEU A 52 0.97 -17.61 0.09
CA LEU A 52 1.81 -18.58 0.80
C LEU A 52 3.21 -18.04 1.13
N GLU A 53 3.51 -16.76 0.89
CA GLU A 53 4.83 -16.14 1.13
C GLU A 53 5.35 -16.42 2.55
N GLU A 54 4.51 -16.30 3.58
CA GLU A 54 4.91 -16.55 4.97
C GLU A 54 5.42 -17.98 5.21
N TYR A 55 4.85 -18.97 4.50
CA TYR A 55 5.22 -20.38 4.62
C TYR A 55 6.37 -20.77 3.70
N LEU A 56 6.37 -20.24 2.47
CA LEU A 56 7.35 -20.57 1.44
C LEU A 56 8.63 -19.74 1.56
N GLN A 57 8.59 -18.62 2.28
CA GLN A 57 9.66 -17.61 2.34
C GLN A 57 10.09 -17.13 0.93
N LEU A 58 9.18 -17.26 -0.04
CA LEU A 58 9.35 -16.82 -1.41
C LEU A 58 8.75 -15.42 -1.51
N ARG A 59 9.63 -14.42 -1.66
CA ARG A 59 9.22 -13.02 -1.85
C ARG A 59 8.14 -12.88 -2.92
N LYS A 60 7.06 -12.19 -2.59
CA LYS A 60 5.86 -12.00 -3.43
C LYS A 60 6.14 -11.46 -4.83
N SER A 61 7.16 -10.63 -5.02
CA SER A 61 7.50 -10.08 -6.33
C SER A 61 7.86 -11.15 -7.37
N LYS A 62 8.54 -12.23 -6.94
CA LYS A 62 9.09 -13.25 -7.85
C LYS A 62 8.02 -14.01 -8.66
N PRO A 63 7.00 -14.64 -8.03
CA PRO A 63 5.99 -15.39 -8.78
C PRO A 63 5.20 -14.48 -9.72
N VAL A 64 4.86 -13.27 -9.29
CA VAL A 64 4.03 -12.35 -10.08
C VAL A 64 4.78 -11.75 -11.27
N LEU A 65 6.06 -11.41 -11.10
CA LEU A 65 6.92 -10.96 -12.21
C LEU A 65 7.04 -12.03 -13.31
N LEU A 66 7.22 -13.29 -12.90
CA LEU A 66 7.30 -14.39 -13.85
C LEU A 66 5.96 -14.60 -14.58
N ALA A 67 4.84 -14.59 -13.85
CA ALA A 67 3.52 -14.71 -14.45
C ALA A 67 3.23 -13.58 -15.44
N ALA A 68 3.56 -12.33 -15.10
CA ALA A 68 3.39 -11.19 -15.99
C ALA A 68 4.15 -11.39 -17.32
N GLY A 69 5.42 -11.79 -17.25
CA GLY A 69 6.23 -12.05 -18.45
C GLY A 69 5.67 -13.19 -19.31
N LEU A 70 5.21 -14.28 -18.69
CA LEU A 70 4.62 -15.42 -19.40
C LEU A 70 3.27 -15.07 -20.04
N ILE A 71 2.40 -14.34 -19.34
CA ILE A 71 1.10 -13.88 -19.85
C ILE A 71 1.31 -13.00 -21.08
N TRP A 72 2.18 -11.99 -20.99
CA TRP A 72 2.45 -11.10 -22.12
C TRP A 72 3.17 -11.79 -23.27
N ALA A 73 4.00 -12.79 -23.02
CA ALA A 73 4.59 -13.62 -24.08
C ALA A 73 3.50 -14.42 -24.84
N MET A 74 2.53 -15.00 -24.13
CA MET A 74 1.41 -15.72 -24.76
C MET A 74 0.47 -14.78 -25.53
N ILE A 75 0.15 -13.62 -24.95
CA ILE A 75 -0.65 -12.57 -25.61
C ILE A 75 0.06 -12.10 -26.89
N GLY A 76 1.34 -11.78 -26.80
CA GLY A 76 2.14 -11.33 -27.95
C GLY A 76 2.14 -12.37 -29.07
N TYR A 77 2.30 -13.66 -28.74
CA TYR A 77 2.18 -14.74 -29.70
C TYR A 77 0.79 -14.82 -30.34
N ALA A 78 -0.28 -14.75 -29.53
CA ALA A 78 -1.67 -14.80 -30.02
C ALA A 78 -2.00 -13.65 -30.99
N TYR A 79 -1.65 -12.43 -30.61
CA TYR A 79 -1.91 -11.22 -31.39
C TYR A 79 -1.03 -11.15 -32.64
N GLN A 80 0.22 -11.64 -32.59
CA GLN A 80 1.08 -11.75 -33.77
C GLN A 80 0.50 -12.69 -34.82
N GLN A 81 -0.10 -13.81 -34.42
CA GLN A 81 -0.74 -14.75 -35.37
C GLN A 81 -1.93 -14.13 -36.12
N HIS A 82 -2.62 -13.18 -35.49
CA HIS A 82 -3.79 -12.51 -36.08
C HIS A 82 -3.43 -11.18 -36.75
N GLY A 83 -2.15 -10.83 -36.86
CA GLY A 83 -1.71 -9.57 -37.47
C GLY A 83 -2.00 -8.31 -36.65
N ASN A 84 -2.39 -8.45 -35.37
CA ASN A 84 -2.85 -7.36 -34.50
C ASN A 84 -1.85 -7.01 -33.39
N VAL A 85 -0.56 -7.28 -33.59
CA VAL A 85 0.48 -7.10 -32.55
C VAL A 85 0.55 -5.67 -32.01
N ASP A 86 0.19 -4.67 -32.81
CA ASP A 86 0.21 -3.27 -32.38
C ASP A 86 -0.84 -2.96 -31.31
N ILE A 87 -2.00 -3.65 -31.31
CA ILE A 87 -3.00 -3.54 -30.23
C ILE A 87 -2.41 -4.04 -28.91
N ALA A 88 -1.74 -5.21 -28.95
CA ALA A 88 -1.09 -5.76 -27.77
C ALA A 88 0.07 -4.87 -27.29
N ARG A 89 0.84 -4.28 -28.21
CA ARG A 89 1.91 -3.31 -27.86
C ARG A 89 1.33 -2.06 -27.20
N ALA A 90 0.29 -1.47 -27.76
CA ALA A 90 -0.33 -0.27 -27.21
C ALA A 90 -0.89 -0.52 -25.79
N ALA A 91 -1.57 -1.66 -25.58
CA ALA A 91 -2.04 -2.05 -24.26
C ALA A 91 -0.89 -2.28 -23.28
N LEU A 92 0.22 -2.89 -23.72
CA LEU A 92 1.42 -3.09 -22.92
C LEU A 92 2.05 -1.74 -22.50
N GLU A 93 2.19 -0.81 -23.44
CA GLU A 93 2.75 0.52 -23.20
C GLU A 93 1.88 1.35 -22.25
N HIS A 94 0.56 1.27 -22.39
CA HIS A 94 -0.39 1.92 -21.48
C HIS A 94 -0.22 1.44 -20.04
N ASN A 95 -0.26 0.13 -19.80
CA ASN A 95 -0.06 -0.45 -18.46
C ASN A 95 1.33 -0.11 -17.88
N LEU A 96 2.36 -0.08 -18.73
CA LEU A 96 3.72 0.28 -18.33
C LEU A 96 3.80 1.75 -17.91
N LEU A 97 3.11 2.65 -18.61
CA LEU A 97 3.06 4.07 -18.28
C LEU A 97 2.35 4.30 -16.94
N GLU A 98 1.19 3.69 -16.73
CA GLU A 98 0.47 3.75 -15.45
C GLU A 98 1.35 3.29 -14.28
N TYR A 99 2.03 2.14 -14.46
CA TYR A 99 2.98 1.65 -13.47
C TYR A 99 4.15 2.62 -13.27
N ALA A 100 4.70 3.21 -14.33
CA ALA A 100 5.84 4.12 -14.21
C ALA A 100 5.48 5.37 -13.39
N GLU A 101 4.28 5.91 -13.58
CA GLU A 101 3.78 7.03 -12.78
C GLU A 101 3.63 6.66 -11.30
N LEU A 102 2.99 5.52 -11.03
CA LEU A 102 2.84 4.96 -9.68
C LEU A 102 4.20 4.73 -9.00
N LEU A 103 5.12 4.07 -9.70
CA LEU A 103 6.46 3.73 -9.21
C LEU A 103 7.23 4.98 -8.79
N LEU A 104 7.29 5.97 -9.68
CA LEU A 104 8.03 7.21 -9.43
C LEU A 104 7.40 8.00 -8.28
N PHE A 105 6.07 8.02 -8.17
CA PHE A 105 5.38 8.65 -7.06
C PHE A 105 5.73 7.98 -5.72
N LEU A 106 5.58 6.66 -5.64
CA LEU A 106 5.83 5.88 -4.43
C LEU A 106 7.31 5.91 -4.04
N LEU A 107 8.24 5.89 -5.00
CA LEU A 107 9.66 5.98 -4.73
C LEU A 107 10.00 7.25 -3.94
N VAL A 108 9.42 8.39 -4.31
CA VAL A 108 9.62 9.66 -3.59
C VAL A 108 9.02 9.59 -2.19
N ALA A 109 7.77 9.15 -2.07
CA ALA A 109 7.10 9.02 -0.78
C ALA A 109 7.91 8.14 0.19
N MET A 110 8.30 6.93 -0.25
CA MET A 110 9.12 6.01 0.54
C MET A 110 10.50 6.56 0.87
N THR A 111 11.10 7.35 -0.02
CA THR A 111 12.37 8.03 0.25
C THR A 111 12.24 9.05 1.39
N TYR A 112 11.14 9.80 1.45
CA TYR A 112 10.84 10.72 2.56
C TYR A 112 10.60 9.97 3.86
N ILE A 113 9.83 8.88 3.83
CA ILE A 113 9.63 8.00 4.99
C ILE A 113 10.95 7.45 5.52
N SER A 114 11.76 6.84 4.66
CA SER A 114 13.08 6.30 5.03
C SER A 114 14.03 7.39 5.53
N ALA A 115 13.91 8.62 5.03
CA ALA A 115 14.66 9.76 5.54
C ALA A 115 14.20 10.18 6.95
N MET A 116 12.89 10.15 7.25
CA MET A 116 12.37 10.45 8.59
C MET A 116 12.75 9.38 9.61
N GLU A 117 12.71 8.10 9.21
CA GLU A 117 13.16 6.97 10.01
C GLU A 117 14.67 7.06 10.30
N GLU A 118 15.52 7.29 9.28
CA GLU A 118 16.96 7.49 9.46
C GLU A 118 17.25 8.61 10.47
N ARG A 119 16.39 9.65 10.46
CA ARG A 119 16.50 10.81 11.33
C ARG A 119 15.96 10.59 12.74
N ARG A 120 15.50 9.38 13.06
CA ARG A 120 14.98 8.98 14.37
C ARG A 120 13.77 9.80 14.79
N LEU A 121 12.98 10.29 13.83
CA LEU A 121 11.74 11.01 14.12
C LEU A 121 10.79 10.11 14.92
N PHE A 122 10.69 8.86 14.46
CA PHE A 122 9.78 7.88 15.01
C PHE A 122 10.30 7.25 16.31
N ASP A 123 11.59 6.95 16.42
CA ASP A 123 12.19 6.53 17.70
C ASP A 123 11.96 7.58 18.80
N ALA A 124 12.06 8.86 18.46
CA ALA A 124 11.84 9.95 19.41
C ALA A 124 10.36 10.03 19.84
N LEU A 125 9.43 9.78 18.92
CA LEU A 125 8.00 9.67 19.22
C LEU A 125 7.74 8.47 20.15
N GLN A 126 8.34 7.32 19.87
CA GLN A 126 8.27 6.12 20.73
C GLN A 126 8.82 6.40 22.13
N ALA A 127 10.03 6.97 22.23
CA ALA A 127 10.64 7.32 23.50
C ALA A 127 9.77 8.28 24.31
N TRP A 128 9.21 9.31 23.66
CA TRP A 128 8.30 10.24 24.30
C TRP A 128 7.06 9.54 24.87
N MET A 129 6.44 8.62 24.13
CA MET A 129 5.27 7.86 24.62
C MET A 129 5.62 6.96 25.82
N VAL A 130 6.75 6.25 25.75
CA VAL A 130 7.25 5.42 26.85
C VAL A 130 7.51 6.27 28.11
N GLY A 131 8.15 7.42 27.94
CA GLY A 131 8.56 8.30 29.04
C GLY A 131 7.41 8.99 29.78
N LYS A 132 6.19 8.91 29.27
CA LYS A 132 5.01 9.50 29.91
C LYS A 132 4.34 8.57 30.93
N GLY A 133 4.72 7.30 31.02
CA GLY A 133 4.16 6.37 32.01
C GLY A 133 2.67 6.09 31.81
N PHE A 134 2.21 6.07 30.56
CA PHE A 134 0.81 5.82 30.24
C PHE A 134 0.39 4.38 30.55
N ASN A 135 -0.85 4.18 31.00
CA ASN A 135 -1.42 2.84 31.14
C ASN A 135 -1.77 2.22 29.77
N PHE A 136 -2.02 0.90 29.74
CA PHE A 136 -2.31 0.19 28.49
C PHE A 136 -3.52 0.74 27.73
N LYS A 137 -4.56 1.21 28.42
CA LYS A 137 -5.74 1.81 27.76
C LYS A 137 -5.37 3.11 27.05
N THR A 138 -4.62 3.98 27.71
CA THR A 138 -4.15 5.24 27.13
C THR A 138 -3.21 4.97 25.95
N LEU A 139 -2.31 3.99 26.06
CA LEU A 139 -1.40 3.62 24.98
C LEU A 139 -2.15 3.06 23.78
N PHE A 140 -3.13 2.17 23.99
CA PHE A 140 -3.98 1.62 22.94
C PHE A 140 -4.65 2.73 22.12
N TRP A 141 -5.26 3.72 22.79
CA TRP A 141 -5.90 4.85 22.13
C TRP A 141 -4.88 5.77 21.46
N LEU A 142 -3.76 6.03 22.12
CA LEU A 142 -2.73 6.92 21.60
C LEU A 142 -2.10 6.35 20.32
N THR A 143 -1.71 5.07 20.31
CA THR A 143 -1.11 4.43 19.13
C THR A 143 -2.11 4.29 17.99
N GLY A 144 -3.39 3.99 18.29
CA GLY A 144 -4.46 3.95 17.27
C GLY A 144 -4.74 5.33 16.67
N ILE A 145 -4.93 6.36 17.50
CA ILE A 145 -5.17 7.73 17.00
C ILE A 145 -3.98 8.24 16.20
N LEU A 146 -2.74 8.00 16.68
CA LEU A 146 -1.55 8.37 15.94
C LEU A 146 -1.45 7.61 14.62
N ALA A 147 -1.73 6.30 14.58
CA ALA A 147 -1.76 5.54 13.33
C ALA A 147 -2.79 6.13 12.35
N PHE A 148 -4.00 6.44 12.81
CA PHE A 148 -5.06 7.01 11.99
C PHE A 148 -4.68 8.36 11.35
N PHE A 149 -3.97 9.22 12.07
CA PHE A 149 -3.56 10.54 11.56
C PHE A 149 -2.20 10.56 10.84
N ILE A 150 -1.35 9.55 11.05
CA ILE A 150 -0.08 9.41 10.33
C ILE A 150 -0.31 8.73 8.98
N SER A 151 -1.24 7.76 8.90
CA SER A 151 -1.46 6.98 7.69
C SER A 151 -1.99 7.73 6.46
N PRO A 152 -2.60 8.93 6.53
CA PRO A 152 -2.86 9.75 5.35
C PRO A 152 -1.59 10.30 4.69
N ILE A 153 -0.49 10.32 5.43
CA ILE A 153 0.78 10.98 5.05
C ILE A 153 1.86 9.92 4.77
N ALA A 154 1.91 8.88 5.59
CA ALA A 154 2.78 7.73 5.41
C ALA A 154 1.97 6.52 4.97
N ASP A 155 2.59 5.61 4.23
CA ASP A 155 1.91 4.37 3.85
C ASP A 155 1.41 3.58 5.08
N ASN A 156 0.37 2.77 4.86
CA ASN A 156 -0.26 1.96 5.90
C ASN A 156 0.75 1.02 6.59
N LEU A 157 1.67 0.44 5.83
CA LEU A 157 2.69 -0.49 6.30
C LEU A 157 3.70 0.19 7.24
N THR A 158 4.32 1.30 6.84
CA THR A 158 5.26 2.02 7.71
C THR A 158 4.55 2.48 8.97
N THR A 159 3.36 3.07 8.83
CA THR A 159 2.58 3.55 9.98
C THR A 159 2.33 2.44 10.98
N ALA A 160 1.94 1.25 10.49
CA ALA A 160 1.67 0.11 11.33
C ALA A 160 2.95 -0.41 12.00
N LEU A 161 4.03 -0.63 11.25
CA LEU A 161 5.32 -1.10 11.79
C LEU A 161 5.86 -0.15 12.87
N LEU A 162 5.68 1.15 12.67
CA LEU A 162 6.04 2.17 13.64
C LEU A 162 5.37 1.96 14.98
N MET A 163 4.04 1.88 14.94
CA MET A 163 3.23 1.79 16.14
C MET A 163 3.39 0.42 16.79
N CYS A 164 3.63 -0.62 15.98
CA CYS A 164 3.97 -1.94 16.48
C CYS A 164 5.27 -1.91 17.29
N ALA A 165 6.33 -1.23 16.82
CA ALA A 165 7.57 -1.08 17.58
C ALA A 165 7.32 -0.40 18.95
N VAL A 166 6.43 0.60 18.99
CA VAL A 166 6.03 1.24 20.26
C VAL A 166 5.29 0.27 21.17
N VAL A 167 4.26 -0.41 20.64
CA VAL A 167 3.47 -1.40 21.38
C VAL A 167 4.35 -2.54 21.88
N MET A 168 5.33 -3.00 21.11
CA MET A 168 6.24 -4.08 21.50
C MET A 168 7.19 -3.64 22.62
N LYS A 169 7.70 -2.40 22.57
CA LYS A 169 8.58 -1.86 23.62
C LYS A 169 7.83 -1.61 24.92
N VAL A 170 6.57 -1.17 24.85
CA VAL A 170 5.78 -0.84 26.05
C VAL A 170 4.96 -2.02 26.56
N GLY A 171 4.48 -2.89 25.68
CA GLY A 171 3.64 -4.04 26.01
C GLY A 171 4.38 -5.17 26.75
N GLY A 172 5.71 -5.19 26.71
CA GLY A 172 6.52 -6.14 27.46
C GLY A 172 6.10 -7.59 27.21
N SER A 173 5.79 -8.33 28.27
CA SER A 173 5.29 -9.72 28.20
C SER A 173 3.76 -9.82 28.07
N ASN A 174 3.01 -8.70 28.10
CA ASN A 174 1.55 -8.72 28.04
C ASN A 174 1.05 -8.95 26.61
N THR A 175 0.98 -10.23 26.21
CA THR A 175 0.55 -10.66 24.87
C THR A 175 -0.88 -10.23 24.55
N LYS A 176 -1.77 -10.18 25.55
CA LYS A 176 -3.16 -9.75 25.38
C LYS A 176 -3.25 -8.30 24.94
N PHE A 177 -2.50 -7.41 25.61
CA PHE A 177 -2.40 -6.00 25.21
C PHE A 177 -1.78 -5.85 23.82
N VAL A 178 -0.64 -6.52 23.58
CA VAL A 178 0.06 -6.42 22.28
C VAL A 178 -0.84 -6.85 21.14
N ASN A 179 -1.53 -8.00 21.26
CA ASN A 179 -2.45 -8.49 20.23
C ASN A 179 -3.56 -7.48 19.93
N LEU A 180 -4.24 -6.96 20.96
CA LEU A 180 -5.31 -5.98 20.79
C LEU A 180 -4.81 -4.66 20.20
N ALA A 181 -3.67 -4.17 20.67
CA ALA A 181 -3.08 -2.93 20.17
C ALA A 181 -2.62 -3.08 18.71
N CYS A 182 -2.06 -4.22 18.31
CA CYS A 182 -1.72 -4.51 16.91
C CYS A 182 -2.97 -4.54 16.02
N ILE A 183 -4.06 -5.21 16.43
CA ILE A 183 -5.34 -5.18 15.69
C ILE A 183 -5.82 -3.74 15.53
N ASN A 184 -5.79 -2.96 16.61
CA ASN A 184 -6.20 -1.55 16.59
C ASN A 184 -5.35 -0.70 15.65
N ILE A 185 -4.04 -0.94 15.59
CA ILE A 185 -3.12 -0.25 14.69
C ILE A 185 -3.45 -0.57 13.23
N VAL A 186 -3.69 -1.85 12.89
CA VAL A 186 -4.06 -2.26 11.51
C VAL A 186 -5.34 -1.56 11.05
N LEU A 187 -6.35 -1.53 11.93
CA LEU A 187 -7.61 -0.84 11.63
C LEU A 187 -7.40 0.66 11.46
N ALA A 188 -6.66 1.28 12.37
CA ALA A 188 -6.39 2.70 12.35
C ALA A 188 -5.58 3.12 11.12
N SER A 189 -4.54 2.37 10.75
CA SER A 189 -3.72 2.68 9.57
C SER A 189 -4.56 2.57 8.29
N ASN A 190 -5.30 1.48 8.11
CA ASN A 190 -6.07 1.27 6.88
C ASN A 190 -7.23 2.28 6.76
N ALA A 191 -7.98 2.52 7.84
CA ALA A 191 -9.04 3.53 7.85
C ALA A 191 -8.48 4.95 7.69
N GLY A 192 -7.32 5.22 8.30
CA GLY A 192 -6.60 6.49 8.17
C GLY A 192 -6.16 6.77 6.74
N GLY A 193 -5.65 5.75 6.03
CA GLY A 193 -5.23 5.90 4.64
C GLY A 193 -6.38 6.16 3.67
N ALA A 194 -7.57 5.61 3.93
CA ALA A 194 -8.69 5.62 2.97
C ALA A 194 -9.25 7.01 2.61
N PHE A 195 -9.09 8.01 3.48
CA PHE A 195 -9.62 9.37 3.25
C PHE A 195 -8.59 10.34 2.63
N SER A 196 -7.45 9.85 2.16
CA SER A 196 -6.43 10.68 1.52
C SER A 196 -5.76 9.94 0.37
N PRO A 197 -5.54 10.59 -0.79
CA PRO A 197 -4.89 9.94 -1.93
C PRO A 197 -3.39 9.64 -1.70
N PHE A 198 -2.81 10.10 -0.58
CA PHE A 198 -1.44 9.82 -0.20
C PHE A 198 -1.32 8.71 0.84
N GLY A 199 -2.45 8.21 1.36
CA GLY A 199 -2.43 7.32 2.51
C GLY A 199 -2.25 5.85 2.16
N ASP A 200 -2.82 5.42 1.03
CA ASP A 200 -2.61 4.08 0.50
C ASP A 200 -2.42 4.11 -1.02
N ILE A 201 -1.71 3.12 -1.54
CA ILE A 201 -1.44 2.95 -2.97
C ILE A 201 -2.76 2.85 -3.74
N THR A 202 -3.76 2.16 -3.19
CA THR A 202 -5.10 2.05 -3.78
C THR A 202 -5.78 3.41 -3.95
N THR A 203 -5.74 4.26 -2.93
CA THR A 203 -6.30 5.63 -2.99
C THR A 203 -5.55 6.53 -3.97
N LEU A 204 -4.24 6.36 -4.08
CA LEU A 204 -3.42 7.03 -5.07
C LEU A 204 -3.83 6.64 -6.49
N MET A 205 -4.07 5.35 -6.74
CA MET A 205 -4.45 4.85 -8.06
C MET A 205 -5.78 5.44 -8.51
N VAL A 206 -6.78 5.51 -7.62
CA VAL A 206 -8.09 6.13 -7.91
C VAL A 206 -7.96 7.62 -8.20
N TRP A 207 -7.07 8.32 -7.48
CA TRP A 207 -6.81 9.74 -7.74
C TRP A 207 -6.10 9.96 -9.07
N GLN A 208 -5.08 9.16 -9.39
CA GLN A 208 -4.34 9.23 -10.65
C GLN A 208 -5.20 8.88 -11.87
N ALA A 209 -6.14 7.94 -11.72
CA ALA A 209 -7.13 7.63 -12.74
C ALA A 209 -8.16 8.76 -12.94
N GLY A 210 -8.19 9.77 -12.07
CA GLY A 210 -9.04 10.95 -12.22
C GLY A 210 -10.50 10.75 -11.77
N HIS A 211 -10.86 9.59 -11.23
CA HIS A 211 -12.23 9.32 -10.77
C HIS A 211 -12.61 10.08 -9.49
N VAL A 212 -11.62 10.39 -8.64
CA VAL A 212 -11.83 11.14 -7.39
C VAL A 212 -10.76 12.23 -7.28
N THR A 213 -11.17 13.48 -7.08
CA THR A 213 -10.27 14.61 -6.87
C THR A 213 -9.80 14.69 -5.41
N PHE A 214 -8.66 15.34 -5.17
CA PHE A 214 -8.05 15.46 -3.83
C PHE A 214 -9.04 15.88 -2.73
N MET A 215 -9.90 16.87 -2.99
CA MET A 215 -10.85 17.37 -1.98
C MET A 215 -12.01 16.41 -1.73
N GLN A 216 -12.42 15.61 -2.71
CA GLN A 216 -13.53 14.65 -2.57
C GLN A 216 -13.18 13.48 -1.65
N PHE A 217 -11.90 13.14 -1.47
CA PHE A 217 -11.50 12.15 -0.46
C PHE A 217 -11.88 12.55 0.97
N MET A 218 -12.07 13.84 1.27
CA MET A 218 -12.51 14.30 2.59
C MET A 218 -13.93 13.84 2.93
N ASP A 219 -14.75 13.50 1.94
CA ASP A 219 -16.08 12.91 2.15
C ASP A 219 -16.00 11.54 2.84
N LEU A 220 -14.83 10.86 2.75
CA LEU A 220 -14.55 9.61 3.44
C LEU A 220 -14.01 9.79 4.86
N PHE A 221 -13.67 11.00 5.30
CA PHE A 221 -13.10 11.22 6.63
C PHE A 221 -13.99 10.69 7.75
N VAL A 222 -15.29 11.04 7.73
CA VAL A 222 -16.25 10.59 8.75
C VAL A 222 -16.50 9.08 8.67
N PRO A 223 -16.79 8.48 7.49
CA PRO A 223 -16.82 7.03 7.33
C PRO A 223 -15.58 6.31 7.88
N SER A 224 -14.38 6.79 7.58
CA SER A 224 -13.11 6.25 8.08
C SER A 224 -12.95 6.34 9.59
N VAL A 225 -13.32 7.47 10.19
CA VAL A 225 -13.32 7.62 11.66
C VAL A 225 -14.26 6.60 12.29
N VAL A 226 -15.45 6.40 11.73
CA VAL A 226 -16.43 5.41 12.22
C VAL A 226 -15.89 3.98 12.09
N ASN A 227 -15.25 3.66 10.96
CA ASN A 227 -14.62 2.36 10.72
C ASN A 227 -13.63 1.98 11.83
N TYR A 228 -12.76 2.93 12.19
CA TYR A 228 -11.76 2.76 13.24
C TYR A 228 -12.36 2.79 14.64
N LEU A 229 -13.20 3.78 14.93
CA LEU A 229 -13.61 4.11 16.30
C LEU A 229 -14.51 3.05 16.92
N ILE A 230 -15.41 2.43 16.14
CA ILE A 230 -16.34 1.41 16.64
C ILE A 230 -15.58 0.17 17.18
N PRO A 231 -14.73 -0.50 16.39
CA PRO A 231 -13.95 -1.62 16.89
C PRO A 231 -13.00 -1.22 18.02
N ALA A 232 -12.32 -0.08 17.90
CA ALA A 232 -11.39 0.42 18.92
C ALA A 232 -12.10 0.61 20.27
N PHE A 233 -13.29 1.21 20.25
CA PHE A 233 -14.09 1.43 21.44
C PHE A 233 -14.47 0.12 22.13
N ILE A 234 -15.00 -0.84 21.37
CA ILE A 234 -15.39 -2.16 21.88
C ILE A 234 -14.18 -2.89 22.46
N MET A 235 -13.07 -2.97 21.71
CA MET A 235 -11.83 -3.62 22.15
C MET A 235 -11.23 -2.97 23.41
N SER A 236 -11.41 -1.65 23.60
CA SER A 236 -10.85 -0.92 24.74
C SER A 236 -11.36 -1.41 26.10
N TRP A 237 -12.51 -2.09 26.14
CA TRP A 237 -13.05 -2.70 27.37
C TRP A 237 -12.39 -4.03 27.74
N PHE A 238 -11.71 -4.67 26.79
CA PHE A 238 -11.06 -5.97 26.99
C PHE A 238 -9.57 -5.86 27.31
N LEU A 239 -9.05 -4.63 27.37
CA LEU A 239 -7.65 -4.35 27.69
C LEU A 239 -7.33 -4.67 29.16
N PRO A 240 -6.12 -5.18 29.44
CA PRO A 240 -5.63 -5.31 30.81
C PRO A 240 -5.57 -3.95 31.52
N LYS A 241 -5.84 -3.92 32.82
CA LYS A 241 -5.80 -2.70 33.66
C LYS A 241 -4.41 -2.40 34.23
N GLU A 242 -3.44 -3.24 33.91
CA GLU A 242 -2.05 -3.12 34.36
C GLU A 242 -1.35 -1.89 33.76
N GLN A 243 -0.28 -1.46 34.43
CA GLN A 243 0.64 -0.46 33.89
C GLN A 243 1.88 -1.16 33.33
N PRO A 244 2.41 -0.70 32.19
CA PRO A 244 3.62 -1.26 31.62
C PRO A 244 4.86 -0.94 32.46
N ASP A 245 5.67 -1.95 32.73
CA ASP A 245 7.05 -1.78 33.21
C ASP A 245 7.95 -1.39 32.03
N ALA A 246 7.88 -0.13 31.61
CA ALA A 246 8.65 0.37 30.49
C ALA A 246 9.82 1.23 30.97
N VAL A 247 11.04 0.80 30.66
CA VAL A 247 12.26 1.58 30.93
C VAL A 247 12.35 2.72 29.92
N TYR A 248 12.35 3.95 30.41
CA TYR A 248 12.52 5.13 29.58
C TYR A 248 13.94 5.20 29.03
N GLU A 249 14.05 5.38 27.72
CA GLU A 249 15.30 5.61 27.04
C GLU A 249 15.23 6.95 26.30
N GLN A 250 16.15 7.87 26.58
CA GLN A 250 16.19 9.15 25.85
C GLN A 250 16.70 8.95 24.42
N VAL A 251 15.83 9.24 23.46
CA VAL A 251 16.18 9.26 22.04
C VAL A 251 16.24 10.69 21.51
N GLU A 252 17.43 11.13 21.09
CA GLU A 252 17.62 12.41 20.40
C GLU A 252 17.38 12.25 18.90
N MET A 253 16.52 13.10 18.33
CA MET A 253 16.34 13.21 16.88
C MET A 253 17.61 13.72 16.21
N LYS A 254 17.92 13.20 15.02
CA LYS A 254 19.03 13.73 14.21
C LYS A 254 18.68 15.09 13.62
N ARG A 255 19.73 15.87 13.32
CA ARG A 255 19.60 17.20 12.73
C ARG A 255 18.83 17.12 11.39
N GLY A 256 17.80 17.95 11.28
CA GLY A 256 17.00 18.06 10.05
C GLY A 256 15.70 17.24 10.05
N ALA A 257 15.43 16.41 11.07
CA ALA A 257 14.22 15.58 11.16
C ALA A 257 12.93 16.37 10.89
N ARG A 258 12.67 17.42 11.68
CA ARG A 258 11.48 18.28 11.52
C ARG A 258 11.41 19.01 10.18
N ARG A 259 12.57 19.33 9.59
CA ARG A 259 12.62 20.00 8.28
C ARG A 259 12.27 19.04 7.15
N ILE A 260 12.65 17.76 7.27
CA ILE A 260 12.25 16.74 6.30
C ILE A 260 10.74 16.54 6.32
N VAL A 261 10.10 16.54 7.50
CA VAL A 261 8.62 16.52 7.60
C VAL A 261 8.00 17.71 6.85
N ALA A 262 8.50 18.93 7.10
CA ALA A 262 8.00 20.13 6.42
C ALA A 262 8.22 20.08 4.89
N LEU A 263 9.37 19.56 4.44
CA LEU A 263 9.66 19.37 3.02
C LEU A 263 8.77 18.30 2.38
N PHE A 264 8.38 17.27 3.13
CA PHE A 264 7.45 16.25 2.64
C PHE A 264 6.05 16.82 2.45
N ILE A 265 5.54 17.56 3.45
CA ILE A 265 4.26 18.27 3.34
C ILE A 265 4.28 19.25 2.16
N PHE A 266 5.39 19.98 2.00
CA PHE A 266 5.57 20.89 0.86
C PHE A 266 5.61 20.13 -0.48
N THR A 267 6.24 18.95 -0.53
CA THR A 267 6.26 18.07 -1.71
C THR A 267 4.85 17.60 -2.10
N VAL A 268 4.07 17.16 -1.11
CA VAL A 268 2.66 16.78 -1.30
C VAL A 268 1.86 17.96 -1.84
N ALA A 269 2.02 19.16 -1.26
CA ALA A 269 1.36 20.37 -1.73
C ALA A 269 1.75 20.70 -3.18
N THR A 270 3.03 20.55 -3.55
CA THR A 270 3.49 20.71 -4.93
C THR A 270 2.84 19.68 -5.87
N ALA A 271 2.78 18.40 -5.49
CA ALA A 271 2.15 17.35 -6.30
C ALA A 271 0.66 17.64 -6.56
N VAL A 272 -0.10 17.99 -5.51
CA VAL A 272 -1.51 18.37 -5.64
C VAL A 272 -1.66 19.62 -6.51
N SER A 273 -0.79 20.62 -6.34
CA SER A 273 -0.83 21.85 -7.14
C SER A 273 -0.57 21.59 -8.62
N PHE A 274 0.37 20.69 -8.95
CA PHE A 274 0.66 20.33 -10.34
C PHE A 274 -0.54 19.66 -11.02
N HIS A 275 -1.17 18.73 -10.30
CA HIS A 275 -2.37 18.06 -10.78
C HIS A 275 -3.55 19.04 -10.94
N ALA A 276 -3.82 19.85 -9.92
CA ALA A 276 -4.98 20.74 -9.90
C ALA A 276 -4.85 21.96 -10.84
N LEU A 277 -3.66 22.54 -10.99
CA LEU A 277 -3.46 23.76 -11.78
C LEU A 277 -3.08 23.47 -13.24
N PHE A 278 -2.23 22.46 -13.46
CA PHE A 278 -1.66 22.17 -14.80
C PHE A 278 -2.24 20.91 -15.45
N HIS A 279 -3.08 20.13 -14.74
CA HIS A 279 -3.59 18.85 -15.22
C HIS A 279 -2.45 17.87 -15.59
N PHE A 280 -1.30 18.01 -14.93
CA PHE A 280 -0.17 17.12 -15.10
C PHE A 280 -0.25 15.96 -14.11
N PRO A 281 0.31 14.78 -14.45
CA PRO A 281 0.46 13.68 -13.51
C PRO A 281 1.13 14.13 -12.20
N PRO A 282 0.58 13.78 -11.01
CA PRO A 282 1.10 14.23 -9.71
C PRO A 282 2.58 13.88 -9.48
N VAL A 283 3.05 12.83 -10.15
CA VAL A 283 4.43 12.35 -10.15
C VAL A 283 5.43 13.47 -10.49
N ILE A 284 5.09 14.43 -11.35
CA ILE A 284 5.99 15.54 -11.70
C ILE A 284 6.28 16.40 -10.47
N GLY A 285 5.24 16.74 -9.69
CA GLY A 285 5.41 17.48 -8.45
C GLY A 285 6.12 16.67 -7.36
N MET A 286 5.88 15.36 -7.28
CA MET A 286 6.62 14.48 -6.38
C MET A 286 8.12 14.44 -6.73
N MET A 287 8.48 14.28 -8.00
CA MET A 287 9.87 14.26 -8.45
C MET A 287 10.57 15.60 -8.22
N MET A 288 9.86 16.72 -8.38
CA MET A 288 10.35 18.03 -7.96
C MET A 288 10.62 18.08 -6.45
N GLY A 289 9.72 17.49 -5.66
CA GLY A 289 9.87 17.34 -4.21
C GLY A 289 11.05 16.47 -3.77
N LEU A 290 11.37 15.41 -4.51
CA LEU A 290 12.61 14.65 -4.30
C LEU A 290 13.84 15.56 -4.48
N GLY A 291 13.80 16.48 -5.45
CA GLY A 291 14.79 17.52 -5.63
C GLY A 291 14.97 18.39 -4.37
N TYR A 292 13.87 18.80 -3.71
CA TYR A 292 13.95 19.56 -2.46
C TYR A 292 14.72 18.79 -1.37
N LEU A 293 14.44 17.49 -1.23
CA LEU A 293 15.14 16.63 -0.29
C LEU A 293 16.62 16.46 -0.64
N GLN A 294 16.96 16.36 -1.93
CA GLN A 294 18.34 16.28 -2.41
C GLN A 294 19.13 17.55 -2.11
N PHE A 295 18.57 18.73 -2.40
CA PHE A 295 19.19 20.02 -2.05
C PHE A 295 19.35 20.16 -0.53
N PHE A 296 18.36 19.76 0.25
CA PHE A 296 18.46 19.77 1.70
C PHE A 296 19.52 18.78 2.21
N GLY A 297 19.62 17.60 1.61
CA GLY A 297 20.64 16.61 1.89
C GLY A 297 22.05 17.15 1.63
N TYR A 298 22.26 17.82 0.49
CA TYR A 298 23.50 18.53 0.17
C TYR A 298 23.84 19.59 1.24
N PHE A 299 22.86 20.41 1.63
CA PHE A 299 23.04 21.41 2.69
C PHE A 299 23.45 20.78 4.04
N LEU A 300 22.83 19.66 4.42
CA LEU A 300 23.16 18.95 5.66
C LEU A 300 24.60 18.41 5.63
N ARG A 301 25.06 17.88 4.49
CA ARG A 301 26.45 17.43 4.33
C ARG A 301 27.43 18.60 4.44
N LYS A 302 27.20 19.67 3.68
CA LYS A 302 28.10 20.85 3.66
C LYS A 302 28.24 21.52 5.02
N THR A 303 27.16 21.52 5.81
CA THR A 303 27.15 22.14 7.14
C THR A 303 27.44 21.15 8.28
N LEU A 304 27.74 19.88 8.00
CA LEU A 304 27.95 18.85 9.01
C LEU A 304 29.17 19.15 9.87
N ALA A 305 30.33 19.43 9.27
CA ALA A 305 31.57 19.69 9.98
C ALA A 305 31.43 20.84 10.99
N ARG A 306 30.85 21.98 10.56
CA ARG A 306 30.59 23.13 11.43
C ARG A 306 29.61 22.80 12.56
N SER A 307 28.60 21.98 12.29
CA SER A 307 27.62 21.54 13.30
C SER A 307 28.23 20.59 14.32
N LEU A 308 29.11 19.68 13.90
CA LEU A 308 29.82 18.75 14.78
C LEU A 308 30.79 19.54 15.67
N ALA A 309 31.56 20.48 15.11
CA ALA A 309 32.44 21.35 15.88
C ALA A 309 31.68 22.13 16.97
N LYS A 310 30.51 22.69 16.63
CA LYS A 310 29.66 23.41 17.61
C LYS A 310 29.13 22.48 18.71
N LYS A 311 28.68 21.26 18.35
CA LYS A 311 28.22 20.27 19.35
C LYS A 311 29.37 19.77 20.22
N ALA A 312 30.56 19.57 19.65
CA ALA A 312 31.75 19.17 20.39
C ALA A 312 32.15 20.23 21.41
N ALA A 313 32.19 21.51 21.01
CA ALA A 313 32.47 22.61 21.92
C ALA A 313 31.46 22.69 23.09
N MET A 314 30.17 22.49 22.81
CA MET A 314 29.15 22.43 23.86
C MET A 314 29.29 21.22 24.79
N ALA A 315 29.63 20.05 24.24
CA ALA A 315 29.85 18.83 25.04
C ALA A 315 31.07 18.97 25.95
N MET A 316 32.17 19.56 25.44
CA MET A 316 33.36 19.90 26.23
C MET A 316 33.03 20.89 27.34
N ALA A 317 32.26 21.95 27.04
CA ALA A 317 31.84 22.94 28.04
C ALA A 317 30.95 22.35 29.15
N LYS A 318 30.25 21.24 28.87
CA LYS A 318 29.41 20.52 29.84
C LYS A 318 30.08 19.30 30.49
N ASN A 319 31.35 19.01 30.17
CA ASN A 319 32.03 17.76 30.54
C ASN A 319 31.22 16.49 30.23
N ASP A 320 30.51 16.47 29.10
CA ASP A 320 29.70 15.33 28.66
C ASP A 320 30.51 14.42 27.73
N GLU A 321 31.31 13.54 28.31
CA GLU A 321 32.14 12.57 27.57
C GLU A 321 31.30 11.62 26.70
N ALA A 322 30.09 11.29 27.13
CA ALA A 322 29.18 10.44 26.38
C ALA A 322 28.71 11.13 25.08
N ALA A 323 28.40 12.43 25.14
CA ALA A 323 28.07 13.24 23.97
C ALA A 323 29.25 13.38 23.00
N LEU A 324 30.47 13.57 23.50
CA LEU A 324 31.69 13.61 22.68
C LEU A 324 31.91 12.30 21.92
N LYS A 325 31.77 11.15 22.58
CA LYS A 325 31.92 9.84 21.95
C LYS A 325 30.87 9.59 20.86
N ARG A 326 29.63 10.07 21.06
CA ARG A 326 28.54 9.97 20.06
C ARG A 326 28.83 10.77 18.78
N LEU A 327 29.50 11.91 18.87
CA LEU A 327 29.77 12.79 17.72
C LEU A 327 30.69 12.18 16.66
N GLY A 328 31.62 11.29 17.06
CA GLY A 328 32.53 10.61 16.13
C GLY A 328 31.85 9.57 15.22
N SER A 329 30.61 9.17 15.53
CA SER A 329 29.87 8.12 14.79
C SER A 329 28.84 8.67 13.79
N VAL A 330 28.78 9.99 13.60
CA VAL A 330 27.74 10.63 12.78
C VAL A 330 28.00 10.43 11.29
N VAL A 331 27.19 9.59 10.65
CA VAL A 331 27.22 9.35 9.20
C VAL A 331 26.53 10.50 8.45
N PRO A 332 27.12 11.04 7.36
CA PRO A 332 26.48 12.04 6.50
C PRO A 332 25.19 11.50 5.89
N PHE A 333 24.21 12.39 5.69
CA PHE A 333 22.92 12.00 5.11
C PHE A 333 23.01 11.79 3.61
N ASP A 334 22.50 10.64 3.17
CA ASP A 334 22.55 10.22 1.77
C ASP A 334 21.18 9.81 1.26
N VAL A 335 20.66 10.58 0.31
CA VAL A 335 19.37 10.35 -0.35
C VAL A 335 19.42 9.10 -1.22
N PHE A 336 20.50 8.82 -1.94
CA PHE A 336 20.61 7.61 -2.76
C PHE A 336 20.62 6.35 -1.89
N ARG A 337 21.25 6.44 -0.70
CA ARG A 337 21.13 5.38 0.29
C ARG A 337 19.70 5.24 0.84
N ARG A 338 18.88 6.29 0.84
CA ARG A 338 17.46 6.16 1.22
C ARG A 338 16.67 5.47 0.11
N ILE A 339 16.89 5.85 -1.15
CA ILE A 339 16.31 5.20 -2.33
C ILE A 339 16.66 3.70 -2.36
N SER A 340 17.90 3.32 -2.02
CA SER A 340 18.29 1.91 -1.98
C SER A 340 17.61 1.10 -0.88
N HIS A 341 17.09 1.75 0.17
CA HIS A 341 16.31 1.10 1.23
C HIS A 341 14.79 1.18 0.98
N ALA A 342 14.35 1.70 -0.17
CA ALA A 342 12.96 1.61 -0.56
C ALA A 342 12.53 0.14 -0.67
N GLU A 343 11.23 -0.12 -0.53
CA GLU A 343 10.66 -1.46 -0.61
C GLU A 343 10.57 -1.95 -2.06
N TRP A 344 11.72 -2.26 -2.67
CA TRP A 344 11.79 -2.72 -4.05
C TRP A 344 10.97 -3.98 -4.31
N ASP A 345 10.83 -4.85 -3.32
CA ASP A 345 10.00 -6.04 -3.44
C ASP A 345 8.52 -5.68 -3.62
N THR A 346 8.03 -4.72 -2.83
CA THR A 346 6.68 -4.17 -2.91
C THR A 346 6.44 -3.48 -4.26
N LEU A 347 7.38 -2.65 -4.73
CA LEU A 347 7.30 -1.98 -6.04
C LEU A 347 7.24 -2.97 -7.22
N LEU A 348 8.10 -4.00 -7.20
CA LEU A 348 8.14 -5.03 -8.24
C LEU A 348 6.93 -5.96 -8.20
N PHE A 349 6.37 -6.20 -7.01
CA PHE A 349 5.10 -6.91 -6.87
C PHE A 349 3.97 -6.13 -7.57
N PHE A 350 3.89 -4.81 -7.41
CA PHE A 350 2.89 -3.98 -8.09
C PHE A 350 3.04 -3.98 -9.59
N TYR A 351 4.27 -3.90 -10.10
CA TYR A 351 4.52 -4.12 -11.53
C TYR A 351 3.91 -5.44 -11.98
N GLY A 352 4.22 -6.54 -11.29
CA GLY A 352 3.69 -7.85 -11.65
C GLY A 352 2.16 -7.86 -11.68
N VAL A 353 1.50 -7.28 -10.67
CA VAL A 353 0.03 -7.24 -10.57
C VAL A 353 -0.58 -6.41 -11.70
N VAL A 354 -0.09 -5.19 -11.91
CA VAL A 354 -0.53 -4.28 -12.98
C VAL A 354 -0.42 -4.97 -14.34
N MET A 355 0.72 -5.59 -14.60
CA MET A 355 0.98 -6.27 -15.86
C MET A 355 0.13 -7.53 -16.05
N CYS A 356 -0.08 -8.33 -14.99
CA CYS A 356 -0.96 -9.51 -15.07
C CYS A 356 -2.41 -9.12 -15.35
N VAL A 357 -2.95 -8.17 -14.58
CA VAL A 357 -4.34 -7.72 -14.71
C VAL A 357 -4.55 -6.99 -16.03
N GLY A 358 -3.62 -6.15 -16.47
CA GLY A 358 -3.66 -5.52 -17.79
C GLY A 358 -3.68 -6.54 -18.93
N GLY A 359 -2.92 -7.63 -18.81
CA GLY A 359 -2.97 -8.75 -19.75
C GLY A 359 -4.33 -9.47 -19.74
N LEU A 360 -4.90 -9.74 -18.56
CA LEU A 360 -6.24 -10.31 -18.43
C LEU A 360 -7.33 -9.37 -18.98
N SER A 361 -7.11 -8.05 -18.90
CA SER A 361 -8.01 -7.03 -19.46
C SER A 361 -8.07 -7.16 -20.97
N LEU A 362 -6.88 -7.19 -21.61
CA LEU A 362 -6.75 -7.33 -23.06
C LEU A 362 -7.31 -8.67 -23.59
N LEU A 363 -7.30 -9.73 -22.76
CA LEU A 363 -7.92 -11.02 -23.10
C LEU A 363 -9.45 -10.99 -23.01
N GLY A 364 -10.04 -9.98 -22.35
CA GLY A 364 -11.48 -9.77 -22.21
C GLY A 364 -12.08 -10.25 -20.87
N TYR A 365 -11.27 -10.76 -19.93
CA TYR A 365 -11.80 -11.27 -18.66
C TYR A 365 -12.36 -10.16 -17.76
N LEU A 366 -11.71 -9.01 -17.71
CA LEU A 366 -12.21 -7.89 -16.92
C LEU A 366 -13.51 -7.32 -17.51
N GLY A 367 -13.70 -7.34 -18.84
CA GLY A 367 -14.97 -6.99 -19.45
C GLY A 367 -16.14 -7.86 -18.98
N LEU A 368 -15.95 -9.19 -18.93
CA LEU A 368 -16.96 -10.13 -18.41
C LEU A 368 -17.29 -9.88 -16.93
N MET A 369 -16.27 -9.59 -16.12
CA MET A 369 -16.46 -9.29 -14.70
C MET A 369 -17.16 -7.93 -14.52
N SER A 370 -16.81 -6.93 -15.31
CA SER A 370 -17.46 -5.61 -15.30
C SER A 370 -18.95 -5.73 -15.62
N GLU A 371 -19.31 -6.47 -16.67
CA GLU A 371 -20.71 -6.72 -17.04
C GLU A 371 -21.47 -7.45 -15.92
N LEU A 372 -20.88 -8.50 -15.35
CA LEU A 372 -21.51 -9.25 -14.26
C LEU A 372 -21.71 -8.38 -13.00
N MET A 373 -20.72 -7.58 -12.62
CA MET A 373 -20.71 -6.88 -11.34
C MET A 373 -21.35 -5.49 -11.37
N TYR A 374 -21.27 -4.77 -12.48
CA TYR A 374 -21.70 -3.37 -12.54
C TYR A 374 -22.88 -3.14 -13.48
N THR A 375 -23.18 -4.09 -14.37
CA THR A 375 -24.37 -4.05 -15.23
C THR A 375 -25.50 -4.94 -14.69
N GLN A 376 -25.18 -6.15 -14.23
CA GLN A 376 -26.19 -7.08 -13.71
C GLN A 376 -26.46 -6.94 -12.22
N TRP A 377 -25.47 -6.50 -11.44
CA TRP A 377 -25.62 -6.20 -10.02
C TRP A 377 -25.67 -4.69 -9.80
N ASP A 378 -26.17 -4.31 -8.62
CA ASP A 378 -26.07 -2.92 -8.17
C ASP A 378 -24.62 -2.58 -7.79
N PRO A 379 -24.05 -1.46 -8.30
CA PRO A 379 -22.68 -1.06 -8.01
C PRO A 379 -22.36 -0.95 -6.51
N VAL A 380 -23.32 -0.60 -5.66
CA VAL A 380 -23.12 -0.53 -4.21
C VAL A 380 -22.80 -1.93 -3.67
N TRP A 381 -23.59 -2.94 -4.05
CA TRP A 381 -23.37 -4.31 -3.61
C TRP A 381 -22.10 -4.92 -4.18
N ALA A 382 -21.76 -4.59 -5.44
CA ALA A 382 -20.51 -5.00 -6.05
C ALA A 382 -19.30 -4.45 -5.27
N ASN A 383 -19.31 -3.15 -4.97
CA ASN A 383 -18.23 -2.48 -4.24
C ASN A 383 -18.08 -3.00 -2.79
N ILE A 384 -19.19 -3.33 -2.12
CA ILE A 384 -19.15 -3.96 -0.79
C ILE A 384 -18.56 -5.38 -0.89
N ALA A 385 -19.00 -6.17 -1.87
CA ALA A 385 -18.50 -7.53 -2.06
C ALA A 385 -16.99 -7.55 -2.36
N LEU A 386 -16.51 -6.63 -3.21
CA LEU A 386 -15.08 -6.48 -3.49
C LEU A 386 -14.29 -6.05 -2.26
N GLY A 387 -14.84 -5.18 -1.42
CA GLY A 387 -14.21 -4.82 -0.15
C GLY A 387 -14.08 -6.01 0.80
N ILE A 388 -15.09 -6.88 0.89
CA ILE A 388 -14.99 -8.13 1.66
C ILE A 388 -13.98 -9.09 1.03
N LEU A 389 -13.96 -9.21 -0.29
CA LEU A 389 -12.97 -10.01 -1.02
C LEU A 389 -11.54 -9.52 -0.74
N SER A 390 -11.39 -8.21 -0.50
CA SER A 390 -10.11 -7.61 -0.11
C SER A 390 -9.54 -8.14 1.21
N ALA A 391 -10.34 -8.84 2.02
CA ALA A 391 -9.84 -9.52 3.21
C ALA A 391 -8.97 -10.75 2.89
N ILE A 392 -9.12 -11.30 1.69
CA ILE A 392 -8.40 -12.51 1.22
C ILE A 392 -7.37 -12.12 0.17
N VAL A 393 -7.77 -11.25 -0.76
CA VAL A 393 -6.93 -10.71 -1.82
C VAL A 393 -6.50 -9.32 -1.37
N ASP A 394 -5.19 -9.03 -1.35
CA ASP A 394 -4.66 -7.70 -1.07
C ASP A 394 -5.41 -6.62 -1.89
N ASN A 395 -5.55 -5.44 -1.30
CA ASN A 395 -6.42 -4.39 -1.83
C ASN A 395 -5.95 -3.82 -3.18
N ILE A 396 -4.66 -3.94 -3.50
CA ILE A 396 -4.05 -3.44 -4.74
C ILE A 396 -4.53 -4.19 -5.99
N PRO A 397 -4.43 -5.54 -6.09
CA PRO A 397 -5.03 -6.28 -7.19
C PRO A 397 -6.52 -6.03 -7.37
N VAL A 398 -7.28 -5.91 -6.27
CA VAL A 398 -8.72 -5.65 -6.32
C VAL A 398 -8.99 -4.27 -6.93
N MET A 399 -8.33 -3.23 -6.42
CA MET A 399 -8.55 -1.87 -6.90
C MET A 399 -8.03 -1.68 -8.33
N PHE A 400 -6.89 -2.26 -8.67
CA PHE A 400 -6.40 -2.21 -10.05
C PHE A 400 -7.36 -2.91 -11.01
N ALA A 401 -7.92 -4.06 -10.63
CA ALA A 401 -8.91 -4.75 -11.47
C ALA A 401 -10.16 -3.90 -11.71
N VAL A 402 -10.68 -3.19 -10.70
CA VAL A 402 -11.83 -2.28 -10.87
C VAL A 402 -11.47 -1.10 -11.77
N LEU A 403 -10.28 -0.50 -11.62
CA LEU A 403 -9.83 0.58 -12.50
C LEU A 403 -9.69 0.09 -13.95
N SER A 404 -9.11 -1.10 -14.17
CA SER A 404 -8.98 -1.70 -15.50
C SER A 404 -10.32 -2.14 -16.12
N MET A 405 -11.35 -2.40 -15.31
CA MET A 405 -12.71 -2.65 -15.79
C MET A 405 -13.40 -1.37 -16.27
N GLU A 406 -12.95 -0.21 -15.78
CA GLU A 406 -13.50 1.13 -16.03
C GLU A 406 -15.04 1.19 -16.06
N PRO A 407 -15.73 0.69 -15.02
CA PRO A 407 -17.19 0.69 -15.00
C PRO A 407 -17.74 2.11 -14.87
N GLU A 408 -18.86 2.39 -15.55
CA GLU A 408 -19.60 3.65 -15.36
C GLU A 408 -20.30 3.64 -14.00
N MET A 409 -19.76 4.40 -13.04
CA MET A 409 -20.34 4.55 -11.71
C MET A 409 -20.23 5.97 -11.17
N SER A 410 -21.16 6.34 -10.30
CA SER A 410 -21.19 7.66 -9.64
C SER A 410 -20.00 7.87 -8.69
N LEU A 411 -19.71 9.14 -8.37
CA LEU A 411 -18.63 9.50 -7.44
C LEU A 411 -18.78 8.80 -6.08
N GLY A 412 -20.01 8.67 -5.59
CA GLY A 412 -20.32 7.95 -4.34
C GLY A 412 -19.86 6.50 -4.38
N ASN A 413 -19.99 5.83 -5.53
CA ASN A 413 -19.52 4.46 -5.74
C ASN A 413 -17.99 4.37 -5.87
N TRP A 414 -17.33 5.33 -6.52
CA TRP A 414 -15.86 5.41 -6.55
C TRP A 414 -15.27 5.62 -5.15
N LEU A 415 -15.90 6.48 -4.34
CA LEU A 415 -15.55 6.66 -2.94
C LEU A 415 -15.86 5.39 -2.12
N LEU A 416 -16.96 4.70 -2.43
CA LEU A 416 -17.35 3.47 -1.75
C LEU A 416 -16.35 2.34 -1.98
N ILE A 417 -15.91 2.08 -3.22
CA ILE A 417 -14.88 1.06 -3.48
C ILE A 417 -13.55 1.44 -2.84
N THR A 418 -13.18 2.73 -2.88
CA THR A 418 -11.97 3.24 -2.22
C THR A 418 -12.01 2.94 -0.71
N LEU A 419 -13.13 3.24 -0.04
CA LEU A 419 -13.31 2.95 1.37
C LEU A 419 -13.35 1.44 1.65
N SER A 420 -14.19 0.71 0.91
CA SER A 420 -14.49 -0.70 1.17
C SER A 420 -13.29 -1.60 0.89
N ALA A 421 -12.52 -1.37 -0.18
CA ALA A 421 -11.27 -2.08 -0.45
C ALA A 421 -10.16 -1.64 0.53
N GLY A 422 -10.07 -0.34 0.84
CA GLY A 422 -9.08 0.19 1.78
C GLY A 422 -9.19 -0.41 3.18
N VAL A 423 -10.41 -0.48 3.73
CA VAL A 423 -10.64 -1.02 5.09
C VAL A 423 -11.01 -2.51 5.12
N GLY A 424 -11.43 -3.08 3.99
CA GLY A 424 -11.80 -4.49 3.87
C GLY A 424 -10.66 -5.44 4.19
N GLY A 425 -9.44 -5.08 3.80
CA GLY A 425 -8.21 -5.81 4.15
C GLY A 425 -7.93 -5.92 5.65
N SER A 426 -8.63 -5.16 6.51
CA SER A 426 -8.51 -5.30 7.96
C SER A 426 -9.39 -6.40 8.55
N LEU A 427 -10.35 -6.98 7.80
CA LEU A 427 -11.25 -8.04 8.30
C LEU A 427 -10.47 -9.31 8.69
N LEU A 428 -9.40 -9.61 7.97
CA LEU A 428 -8.46 -10.70 8.26
C LEU A 428 -7.04 -10.13 8.33
N SER A 429 -6.19 -10.66 9.21
CA SER A 429 -4.82 -10.14 9.34
C SER A 429 -3.95 -10.33 8.10
N ILE A 430 -4.30 -11.29 7.23
CA ILE A 430 -3.62 -11.55 5.96
C ILE A 430 -4.13 -10.68 4.81
N GLY A 431 -5.26 -9.98 4.99
CA GLY A 431 -5.91 -9.19 3.94
C GLY A 431 -5.27 -7.83 3.68
N SER A 432 -4.23 -7.47 4.43
CA SER A 432 -3.49 -6.23 4.21
C SER A 432 -2.02 -6.36 4.55
N ALA A 433 -1.17 -5.63 3.82
CA ALA A 433 0.27 -5.57 4.07
C ALA A 433 0.61 -5.20 5.52
N ALA A 434 -0.12 -4.25 6.11
CA ALA A 434 0.02 -3.85 7.51
C ALA A 434 -0.24 -5.03 8.47
N GLY A 435 -1.29 -5.81 8.24
CA GLY A 435 -1.62 -6.98 9.06
C GLY A 435 -0.54 -8.06 9.00
N VAL A 436 -0.10 -8.43 7.80
CA VAL A 436 0.99 -9.40 7.57
C VAL A 436 2.29 -8.96 8.24
N ALA A 437 2.69 -7.71 8.02
CA ALA A 437 3.92 -7.17 8.59
C ALA A 437 3.91 -7.14 10.12
N LEU A 438 2.76 -6.81 10.73
CA LEU A 438 2.62 -6.82 12.18
C LEU A 438 2.71 -8.23 12.77
N MET A 439 2.22 -9.26 12.07
CA MET A 439 2.36 -10.65 12.52
C MET A 439 3.84 -11.05 12.58
N GLY A 440 4.62 -10.65 11.57
CA GLY A 440 6.08 -10.82 11.57
C GLY A 440 6.79 -10.03 12.67
N ALA A 441 6.46 -8.74 12.81
CA ALA A 441 7.12 -7.83 13.75
C ALA A 441 6.78 -8.10 15.23
N ALA A 442 5.59 -8.62 15.52
CA ALA A 442 5.14 -8.87 16.89
C ALA A 442 5.68 -10.19 17.50
N HIS A 443 6.54 -10.93 16.78
CA HIS A 443 7.19 -12.16 17.24
C HIS A 443 6.22 -13.18 17.86
N GLY A 444 5.08 -13.43 17.20
CA GLY A 444 4.06 -14.38 17.64
C GLY A 444 3.11 -13.88 18.73
N LYS A 445 3.25 -12.62 19.20
CA LYS A 445 2.30 -12.02 20.16
C LYS A 445 1.00 -11.55 19.48
N TYR A 446 1.07 -11.19 18.21
CA TYR A 446 -0.07 -10.94 17.34
C TYR A 446 -0.13 -12.05 16.28
N THR A 447 -1.30 -12.68 16.13
CA THR A 447 -1.46 -13.89 15.32
C THR A 447 -2.76 -13.83 14.52
N PHE A 448 -2.83 -14.57 13.41
CA PHE A 448 -4.05 -14.70 12.61
C PHE A 448 -5.27 -15.12 13.43
N VAL A 449 -5.13 -16.16 14.27
CA VAL A 449 -6.23 -16.62 15.14
C VAL A 449 -6.60 -15.56 16.18
N GLY A 450 -5.61 -14.81 16.69
CA GLY A 450 -5.83 -13.69 17.59
C GLY A 450 -6.64 -12.56 16.95
N HIS A 451 -6.38 -12.25 15.69
CA HIS A 451 -7.11 -11.27 14.88
C HIS A 451 -8.51 -11.77 14.50
N LEU A 452 -8.61 -13.02 14.05
CA LEU A 452 -9.86 -13.63 13.59
C LEU A 452 -10.94 -13.65 14.69
N LYS A 453 -10.55 -13.81 15.95
CA LYS A 453 -11.48 -13.69 17.10
C LYS A 453 -12.19 -12.33 17.17
N TRP A 454 -11.57 -11.28 16.65
CA TRP A 454 -12.11 -9.93 16.60
C TRP A 454 -12.74 -9.57 15.26
N ALA A 455 -12.68 -10.46 14.25
CA ALA A 455 -13.28 -10.24 12.94
C ALA A 455 -14.76 -9.82 12.99
N PRO A 456 -15.63 -10.37 13.87
CA PRO A 456 -17.01 -9.88 13.98
C PRO A 456 -17.11 -8.42 14.42
N VAL A 457 -16.23 -7.99 15.33
CA VAL A 457 -16.18 -6.60 15.83
C VAL A 457 -15.61 -5.67 14.75
N ILE A 458 -14.63 -6.14 13.99
CA ILE A 458 -14.07 -5.41 12.84
C ILE A 458 -15.13 -5.24 11.74
N MET A 459 -15.89 -6.31 11.46
CA MET A 459 -16.99 -6.30 10.50
C MET A 459 -18.08 -5.29 10.89
N LEU A 460 -18.34 -5.09 12.18
CA LEU A 460 -19.25 -4.01 12.62
C LEU A 460 -18.73 -2.63 12.22
N GLY A 461 -17.42 -2.37 12.38
CA GLY A 461 -16.80 -1.13 11.90
C GLY A 461 -16.89 -0.98 10.39
N TYR A 462 -16.64 -2.06 9.64
CA TYR A 462 -16.78 -2.12 8.18
C TYR A 462 -18.20 -1.73 7.73
N VAL A 463 -19.21 -2.44 8.21
CA VAL A 463 -20.61 -2.19 7.87
C VAL A 463 -21.06 -0.79 8.29
N ALA A 464 -20.68 -0.34 9.49
CA ALA A 464 -21.04 1.00 9.97
C ALA A 464 -20.43 2.11 9.12
N SER A 465 -19.17 1.96 8.69
CA SER A 465 -18.52 2.96 7.83
C SER A 465 -19.19 3.08 6.47
N ILE A 466 -19.58 1.96 5.86
CA ILE A 466 -20.35 1.94 4.60
C ILE A 466 -21.72 2.59 4.80
N ALA A 467 -22.45 2.23 5.86
CA ALA A 467 -23.75 2.83 6.14
C ALA A 467 -23.64 4.36 6.32
N VAL A 468 -22.60 4.82 7.02
CA VAL A 468 -22.35 6.26 7.20
C VAL A 468 -22.01 6.94 5.88
N HIS A 469 -21.23 6.31 5.00
CA HIS A 469 -20.95 6.83 3.66
C HIS A 469 -22.23 6.94 2.82
N LEU A 470 -23.06 5.90 2.79
CA LEU A 470 -24.33 5.89 2.06
C LEU A 470 -25.32 6.96 2.57
N LEU A 471 -25.33 7.22 3.88
CA LEU A 471 -26.24 8.19 4.50
C LEU A 471 -25.75 9.64 4.37
N LEU A 472 -24.47 9.91 4.65
CA LEU A 472 -23.94 11.28 4.62
C LEU A 472 -23.70 11.76 3.20
N ASN A 473 -23.25 10.86 2.32
CA ASN A 473 -22.84 11.20 0.96
C ASN A 473 -23.88 10.73 -0.07
N GLN A 474 -25.14 10.58 0.33
CA GLN A 474 -26.23 10.09 -0.53
C GLN A 474 -26.33 10.87 -1.85
N GLY A 475 -26.11 12.19 -1.81
CA GLY A 475 -26.14 13.05 -3.00
C GLY A 475 -25.02 12.79 -4.02
N LEU A 476 -24.00 11.98 -3.68
CA LEU A 476 -22.93 11.58 -4.59
C LEU A 476 -23.25 10.28 -5.36
N PHE A 477 -24.33 9.59 -5.02
CA PHE A 477 -24.72 8.32 -5.64
C PHE A 477 -25.61 8.47 -6.87
N THR A 478 -26.07 9.69 -7.16
CA THR A 478 -26.98 10.03 -8.27
C THR A 478 -26.26 10.24 -9.59
#